data_AF-A0A0A9GBM5-F1
#
_entry.id   AF-A0A0A9GBM5-F1
#
_cell.length_a   1.000
_cell.length_b   1.000
_cell.length_c   1.000
_cell.angle_alpha   90.00
_cell.angle_beta   90.00
_cell.angle_gamma   90.00
#
_symmetry.space_group_name_H-M   'P 1'
#
loop_
_entity.id
_entity.type
_entity.pdbx_description
1 polymer ?
#
loop_
_entity_poly.entity_id
_entity_poly.type
_entity_poly.pdbx_seq_one_letter_code
_entity_poly.pdbx_strand_id
1 'polypeptide(L)'
;MAPPYERMLKSTTYERMRAAHPAEFAPASVFFTQDARSAIDRRNSFRVKAALVYEAITGHHVDDDRILGANQLLLALAKTCRSAILASQQKETTGNGDKESGTPPDPKASTPEEKVETTDEGTEAKKDKHENEGDGHKESGTPPDPKPSTPKEEKAELTDEGWDEEHKRVVDGIFLVVGFLPRLMDAIGNSDDRDDVDESFKSRHMHDIVTDVIKLENQLPLKDLLDVTGVFEGVIKATVGREEFKEVKESITGDYKLAFTKETFGNVIHGFCWYYSPFFSKKAPDSPFKGVATDATMAARTLLDCLHQSTVPVTGRSAPETGGPSRLPAARELRRSGVRLQASENGRAEVEFKEQSTTLGLPALAYDFKLATVARNLLVREYEEQSKPVTRYFQMMNEIVEDAADVRVLRRAGVVRGGSRGAQEVYELIKNIDGHATYPSVFMAMDREIEKVRQHHDKRMKNFFVRHRPGVLWASSVAAISVVAIVAARKKRG
;
A
#
# COMPACT_ATOMS: atom_id res chain seq x y z
N MET A 1 4.92 11.81 18.81
CA MET A 1 5.25 10.43 18.38
C MET A 1 5.19 10.40 16.87
N ALA A 2 6.20 9.88 16.18
CA ALA A 2 6.18 9.83 14.71
C ALA A 2 4.99 9.00 14.22
N PRO A 3 4.32 9.39 13.11
CA PRO A 3 3.27 8.60 12.49
C PRO A 3 3.70 7.15 12.26
N PRO A 4 2.79 6.16 12.37
CA PRO A 4 3.13 4.74 12.22
C PRO A 4 3.87 4.40 10.92
N TYR A 5 3.51 5.04 9.80
CA TYR A 5 4.17 4.81 8.51
C TYR A 5 5.67 5.20 8.53
N GLU A 6 6.03 6.33 9.16
CA GLU A 6 7.42 6.79 9.27
C GLU A 6 8.27 5.87 10.14
N ARG A 7 7.69 5.34 11.22
CA ARG A 7 8.37 4.36 12.08
C ARG A 7 8.71 3.11 11.29
N MET A 8 7.75 2.60 10.53
CA MET A 8 7.96 1.38 9.74
C MET A 8 8.97 1.59 8.62
N LEU A 9 8.91 2.73 7.90
CA LEU A 9 9.87 3.07 6.84
C LEU A 9 11.33 3.10 7.34
N LYS A 10 11.55 3.51 8.60
CA LYS A 10 12.88 3.58 9.23
C LYS A 10 13.28 2.29 9.94
N SER A 11 12.46 1.24 9.87
CA SER A 11 12.72 -0.01 10.58
C SER A 11 13.70 -0.90 9.78
N THR A 12 14.64 -1.53 10.49
CA THR A 12 15.53 -2.54 9.88
C THR A 12 14.79 -3.76 9.33
N THR A 13 13.57 -3.99 9.82
CA THR A 13 12.67 -5.04 9.31
C THR A 13 12.19 -4.69 7.91
N TYR A 14 11.67 -3.47 7.72
CA TYR A 14 11.21 -3.01 6.41
C TYR A 14 12.34 -3.05 5.38
N GLU A 15 13.54 -2.60 5.75
CA GLU A 15 14.72 -2.65 4.89
C GLU A 15 15.05 -4.06 4.40
N ARG A 16 14.96 -5.07 5.28
CA ARG A 16 15.17 -6.47 4.89
C ARG A 16 14.08 -6.98 3.95
N MET A 17 12.82 -6.66 4.23
CA MET A 17 11.69 -7.06 3.35
C MET A 17 11.81 -6.43 1.96
N ARG A 18 12.12 -5.12 1.92
CA ARG A 18 12.38 -4.37 0.69
C ARG A 18 13.55 -4.96 -0.11
N ALA A 19 14.66 -5.29 0.56
CA ALA A 19 15.84 -5.85 -0.11
C ALA A 19 15.60 -7.27 -0.66
N ALA A 20 14.84 -8.10 0.06
CA ALA A 20 14.51 -9.46 -0.38
C ALA A 20 13.47 -9.48 -1.51
N HIS A 21 12.54 -8.52 -1.54
CA HIS A 21 11.42 -8.48 -2.47
C HIS A 21 11.21 -7.08 -3.10
N PRO A 22 12.20 -6.58 -3.85
CA PRO A 22 12.18 -5.20 -4.35
C PRO A 22 10.98 -4.92 -5.28
N ALA A 23 10.59 -5.87 -6.13
CA ALA A 23 9.45 -5.70 -7.03
C ALA A 23 8.10 -5.49 -6.30
N GLU A 24 8.01 -5.92 -5.02
CA GLU A 24 6.78 -5.87 -4.24
C GLU A 24 6.66 -4.59 -3.42
N PHE A 25 7.79 -4.03 -2.97
CA PHE A 25 7.84 -2.90 -2.05
C PHE A 25 8.42 -1.62 -2.66
N ALA A 26 9.35 -1.73 -3.62
CA ALA A 26 9.93 -0.58 -4.29
C ALA A 26 9.02 -0.11 -5.43
N PRO A 27 8.74 1.20 -5.54
CA PRO A 27 8.02 1.75 -6.67
C PRO A 27 8.72 1.52 -8.02
N ALA A 28 7.95 1.34 -9.10
CA ALA A 28 8.49 1.01 -10.42
C ALA A 28 8.45 2.19 -11.41
N SER A 29 7.37 2.98 -11.38
CA SER A 29 7.05 4.03 -12.34
C SER A 29 7.02 5.42 -11.70
N VAL A 30 6.38 5.57 -10.55
CA VAL A 30 6.23 6.84 -9.83
C VAL A 30 6.78 6.67 -8.42
N PHE A 31 7.63 7.61 -8.00
CA PHE A 31 8.36 7.54 -6.74
C PHE A 31 8.28 8.88 -5.98
N PHE A 32 7.89 8.88 -4.71
CA PHE A 32 7.81 10.06 -3.84
C PHE A 32 9.06 10.24 -2.95
N THR A 33 9.19 11.38 -2.29
CA THR A 33 10.40 11.80 -1.54
C THR A 33 10.42 11.42 -0.06
N GLN A 34 11.53 11.01 0.60
CA GLN A 34 12.83 10.40 0.22
C GLN A 34 13.05 9.25 1.21
N ASP A 35 13.67 8.18 0.72
CA ASP A 35 14.73 7.50 1.46
C ASP A 35 16.01 7.70 0.64
N ALA A 36 17.07 8.25 1.25
CA ALA A 36 18.38 8.47 0.60
C ALA A 36 19.02 7.17 0.07
N ARG A 37 18.43 6.02 0.41
CA ARG A 37 18.84 4.67 0.00
C ARG A 37 18.12 4.16 -1.26
N SER A 38 17.18 4.91 -1.81
CA SER A 38 16.40 4.45 -2.96
C SER A 38 17.23 4.52 -4.25
N ALA A 39 17.43 3.37 -4.90
CA ALA A 39 18.14 3.25 -6.19
C ALA A 39 17.26 3.64 -7.41
N ILE A 40 16.07 4.22 -7.17
CA ILE A 40 15.10 4.50 -8.22
C ILE A 40 15.47 5.77 -8.99
N ASP A 41 15.44 5.66 -10.31
CA ASP A 41 15.62 6.78 -11.23
C ASP A 41 14.47 7.80 -11.08
N ARG A 42 14.79 8.92 -10.44
CA ARG A 42 13.85 10.01 -10.17
C ARG A 42 13.40 10.72 -11.45
N ARG A 43 14.20 10.70 -12.51
CA ARG A 43 13.92 11.44 -13.75
C ARG A 43 12.73 10.85 -14.49
N ASN A 44 12.70 9.53 -14.62
CA ASN A 44 11.59 8.82 -15.24
C ASN A 44 10.29 9.04 -14.44
N SER A 45 10.35 8.90 -13.11
CA SER A 45 9.23 9.24 -12.22
C SER A 45 8.74 10.68 -12.40
N PHE A 46 9.67 11.64 -12.52
CA PHE A 46 9.32 13.04 -12.72
C PHE A 46 8.58 13.27 -14.05
N ARG A 47 9.06 12.68 -15.15
CA ARG A 47 8.42 12.79 -16.49
C ARG A 47 6.99 12.27 -16.47
N VAL A 48 6.75 11.16 -15.79
CA VAL A 48 5.42 10.57 -15.61
C VAL A 48 4.48 11.52 -14.88
N LYS A 49 4.95 12.10 -13.77
CA LYS A 49 4.17 13.08 -13.01
C LYS A 49 3.85 14.31 -13.84
N ALA A 50 4.84 14.83 -14.56
CA ALA A 50 4.69 16.00 -15.43
C ALA A 50 3.66 15.74 -16.53
N ALA A 51 3.72 14.58 -17.18
CA ALA A 51 2.76 14.20 -18.22
C ALA A 51 1.33 14.16 -17.70
N LEU A 52 1.08 13.49 -16.56
CA LEU A 52 -0.26 13.39 -15.99
C LEU A 52 -0.81 14.73 -15.49
N VAL A 53 0.03 15.58 -14.90
CA VAL A 53 -0.37 16.92 -14.47
C VAL A 53 -0.69 17.81 -15.67
N TYR A 54 0.12 17.74 -16.73
CA TYR A 54 -0.11 18.50 -17.96
C TYR A 54 -1.41 18.07 -18.65
N GLU A 55 -1.65 16.76 -18.78
CA GLU A 55 -2.88 16.22 -19.37
C GLU A 55 -4.11 16.63 -18.55
N ALA A 56 -4.03 16.60 -17.22
CA ALA A 56 -5.12 17.03 -16.34
C ALA A 56 -5.43 18.53 -16.43
N ILE A 57 -4.43 19.37 -16.72
CA ILE A 57 -4.61 20.82 -16.84
C ILE A 57 -5.13 21.21 -18.23
N THR A 58 -4.58 20.59 -19.27
CA THR A 58 -4.78 21.03 -20.66
C THR A 58 -5.79 20.19 -21.44
N GLY A 59 -6.12 18.99 -20.94
CA GLY A 59 -6.87 17.97 -21.69
C GLY A 59 -6.09 17.38 -22.87
N HIS A 60 -4.81 17.71 -23.03
CA HIS A 60 -3.97 17.22 -24.13
C HIS A 60 -2.98 16.18 -23.65
N HIS A 61 -2.88 15.08 -24.39
CA HIS A 61 -1.88 14.06 -24.15
C HIS A 61 -0.45 14.60 -24.41
N VAL A 62 0.51 14.11 -23.64
CA VAL A 62 1.92 14.50 -23.74
C VAL A 62 2.67 13.52 -24.64
N ASP A 63 3.21 14.02 -25.74
CA ASP A 63 4.15 13.33 -26.61
C ASP A 63 5.60 13.77 -26.31
N ASP A 64 6.56 13.22 -27.05
CA ASP A 64 7.99 13.52 -26.89
C ASP A 64 8.31 15.00 -27.14
N ASP A 65 7.50 15.71 -27.93
CA ASP A 65 7.69 17.13 -28.23
C ASP A 65 7.18 18.02 -27.09
N ARG A 66 6.10 17.60 -26.40
CA ARG A 66 5.48 18.34 -25.30
C ARG A 66 6.08 18.03 -23.93
N ILE A 67 6.82 16.94 -23.76
CA ILE A 67 7.34 16.52 -22.45
C ILE A 67 8.24 17.57 -21.80
N LEU A 68 9.00 18.32 -22.59
CA LEU A 68 9.85 19.40 -22.08
C LEU A 68 9.00 20.54 -21.49
N GLY A 69 7.92 20.92 -22.17
CA GLY A 69 6.96 21.91 -21.68
C GLY A 69 6.21 21.43 -20.44
N ALA A 70 5.82 20.15 -20.40
CA ALA A 70 5.22 19.54 -19.22
C ALA A 70 6.16 19.55 -18.01
N ASN A 71 7.43 19.21 -18.20
CA ASN A 71 8.45 19.28 -17.15
C ASN A 71 8.63 20.72 -16.63
N GLN A 72 8.76 21.69 -17.55
CA GLN A 72 8.88 23.11 -17.19
C GLN A 72 7.66 23.61 -16.42
N LEU A 73 6.45 23.23 -16.86
CA LEU A 73 5.20 23.59 -16.19
C LEU A 73 5.16 23.02 -14.77
N LEU A 74 5.45 21.73 -14.58
CA LEU A 74 5.43 21.11 -13.25
C LEU A 74 6.45 21.76 -12.30
N LEU A 75 7.67 22.06 -12.78
CA LEU A 75 8.66 22.78 -11.98
C LEU A 75 8.16 24.19 -11.60
N ALA A 76 7.59 24.94 -12.57
CA ALA A 76 7.09 26.28 -12.30
C ALA A 76 5.91 26.28 -11.31
N LEU A 77 5.00 25.31 -11.43
CA LEU A 77 3.89 25.10 -10.51
C LEU A 77 4.40 24.78 -9.11
N ALA A 78 5.33 23.83 -8.98
CA ALA A 78 5.85 23.43 -7.67
C ALA A 78 6.58 24.57 -6.94
N LYS A 79 7.42 25.37 -7.64
CA LYS A 79 8.05 26.56 -7.06
C LYS A 79 7.01 27.55 -6.52
N THR A 80 6.03 27.87 -7.36
CA THR A 80 4.98 28.85 -7.05
C THR A 80 4.07 28.34 -5.92
N CYS A 81 3.77 27.04 -5.92
CA CYS A 81 2.98 26.37 -4.89
C CYS A 81 3.67 26.40 -3.53
N ARG A 82 4.98 26.10 -3.47
CA ARG A 82 5.74 26.19 -2.21
C ARG A 82 5.68 27.59 -1.62
N SER A 83 5.92 28.63 -2.44
CA SER A 83 5.84 30.02 -1.98
C SER A 83 4.44 30.37 -1.45
N ALA A 84 3.39 29.91 -2.11
CA ALA A 84 2.00 30.14 -1.68
C ALA A 84 1.67 29.43 -0.36
N ILE A 85 2.12 28.18 -0.17
CA ILE A 85 1.94 27.41 1.06
C ILE A 85 2.64 28.09 2.24
N LEU A 86 3.89 28.53 2.06
CA LEU A 86 4.61 29.25 3.12
C LEU A 86 3.91 30.56 3.49
N ALA A 87 3.39 31.30 2.50
CA ALA A 87 2.63 32.52 2.74
C ALA A 87 1.29 32.28 3.46
N SER A 88 0.59 31.17 3.17
CA SER A 88 -0.66 30.84 3.88
C SER A 88 -0.40 30.43 5.33
N GLN A 89 0.64 29.64 5.57
CA GLN A 89 1.02 29.20 6.92
C GLN A 89 1.44 30.38 7.82
N GLN A 90 2.15 31.37 7.27
CA GLN A 90 2.52 32.59 8.01
C GLN A 90 1.31 33.45 8.43
N LYS A 91 0.26 33.49 7.59
CA LYS A 91 -0.99 34.22 7.90
C LYS A 91 -1.78 33.55 9.03
N GLU A 92 -1.80 32.22 9.06
CA GLU A 92 -2.46 31.46 10.15
C GLU A 92 -1.75 31.66 11.50
N THR A 93 -0.42 31.78 11.50
CA THR A 93 0.35 32.03 12.74
C THR A 93 0.25 33.46 13.27
N THR A 94 -0.04 34.45 12.42
CA THR A 94 -0.13 35.87 12.80
C THR A 94 -1.55 36.33 13.11
N GLY A 95 -2.57 35.62 12.62
CA GLY A 95 -3.99 35.95 12.82
C GLY A 95 -4.63 35.50 14.14
N ASN A 96 -3.91 34.76 15.00
CA ASN A 96 -4.44 34.23 16.27
C ASN A 96 -3.86 34.92 17.52
N GLY A 97 -3.17 36.05 17.35
CA GLY A 97 -2.45 36.77 18.40
C GLY A 97 -3.03 38.15 18.68
N ASP A 98 -4.33 38.29 18.93
CA ASP A 98 -4.91 39.51 19.51
C ASP A 98 -6.04 39.14 20.48
N LYS A 99 -5.63 38.62 21.65
CA LYS A 99 -6.33 38.72 22.94
C LYS A 99 -5.44 38.15 24.05
N GLU A 100 -4.50 38.95 24.53
CA GLU A 100 -4.30 39.13 25.97
C GLU A 100 -3.34 40.29 26.25
N SER A 101 -3.86 41.23 27.04
CA SER A 101 -3.24 42.46 27.45
C SER A 101 -2.48 42.31 28.78
N GLY A 102 -1.24 42.81 28.82
CA GLY A 102 -0.49 43.23 30.01
C GLY A 102 0.23 42.10 30.77
N THR A 103 1.56 42.13 31.00
CA THR A 103 2.35 43.16 31.70
C THR A 103 3.86 42.82 31.56
N PRO A 104 4.81 43.78 31.64
CA PRO A 104 6.21 43.62 31.17
C PRO A 104 7.17 42.91 32.14
N PRO A 105 8.36 42.48 31.68
CA PRO A 105 9.32 41.73 32.48
C PRO A 105 10.30 42.63 33.24
N ASP A 106 10.79 42.16 34.38
CA ASP A 106 11.94 42.74 35.08
C ASP A 106 13.11 41.73 35.18
N PRO A 107 14.38 42.18 35.10
CA PRO A 107 15.56 41.33 34.93
C PRO A 107 16.42 41.21 36.21
N LYS A 108 17.31 40.19 36.23
CA LYS A 108 18.52 39.93 37.09
C LYS A 108 18.47 38.50 37.66
N ALA A 109 19.55 37.74 37.87
CA ALA A 109 20.99 37.89 37.64
C ALA A 109 21.69 36.52 37.85
N SER A 110 22.96 36.47 37.44
CA SER A 110 24.10 35.71 38.01
C SER A 110 24.28 34.19 37.75
N THR A 111 25.30 33.94 36.92
CA THR A 111 26.38 32.90 36.84
C THR A 111 26.93 32.40 38.21
N PRO A 112 27.83 31.38 38.32
CA PRO A 112 28.93 31.01 37.39
C PRO A 112 29.21 29.49 37.16
N GLU A 113 29.75 29.16 35.98
CA GLU A 113 31.09 28.58 35.71
C GLU A 113 31.36 27.16 36.24
N GLU A 114 31.69 26.24 35.33
CA GLU A 114 32.96 25.51 35.43
C GLU A 114 33.46 25.12 34.02
N LYS A 115 34.68 25.56 33.71
CA LYS A 115 35.48 25.24 32.52
C LYS A 115 36.27 23.96 32.80
N VAL A 116 36.40 23.09 31.79
CA VAL A 116 37.63 22.30 31.61
C VAL A 116 38.00 22.31 30.12
N GLU A 117 39.14 22.94 29.87
CA GLU A 117 39.99 22.96 28.67
C GLU A 117 41.00 21.79 28.82
N THR A 118 41.33 21.01 27.78
CA THR A 118 42.57 21.10 26.97
C THR A 118 42.50 19.99 25.88
N THR A 119 42.70 20.26 24.57
CA THR A 119 43.96 20.25 23.77
C THR A 119 44.90 19.07 24.04
N ASP A 120 45.63 18.45 23.10
CA ASP A 120 45.63 18.25 21.64
C ASP A 120 46.82 17.28 21.37
N GLU A 121 46.85 16.66 20.20
CA GLU A 121 47.99 16.05 19.47
C GLU A 121 48.77 14.83 20.01
N GLY A 122 48.97 13.86 19.09
CA GLY A 122 50.07 12.88 19.19
C GLY A 122 49.93 11.61 18.35
N THR A 123 50.26 11.71 17.05
CA THR A 123 51.08 10.78 16.24
C THR A 123 50.72 9.27 16.18
N GLU A 124 50.48 8.73 14.97
CA GLU A 124 51.39 7.77 14.30
C GLU A 124 50.83 7.23 12.97
N ALA A 125 51.66 7.32 11.94
CA ALA A 125 51.48 6.70 10.63
C ALA A 125 52.18 5.32 10.62
N LYS A 126 51.56 4.32 10.00
CA LYS A 126 52.25 3.12 9.52
C LYS A 126 51.85 2.76 8.10
N LYS A 127 52.85 2.84 7.22
CA LYS A 127 53.02 2.12 5.96
C LYS A 127 52.80 0.62 6.17
N ASP A 128 52.24 -0.04 5.17
CA ASP A 128 52.85 -1.27 4.66
C ASP A 128 52.57 -1.44 3.15
N LYS A 129 53.67 -1.67 2.43
CA LYS A 129 53.74 -2.13 1.04
C LYS A 129 53.78 -3.65 1.08
N HIS A 130 53.13 -4.32 0.13
CA HIS A 130 53.73 -5.50 -0.50
C HIS A 130 53.21 -5.66 -1.93
N GLU A 131 54.15 -5.54 -2.87
CA GLU A 131 54.08 -6.03 -4.25
C GLU A 131 54.32 -7.55 -4.24
N ASN A 132 53.66 -8.29 -5.14
CA ASN A 132 54.36 -9.26 -5.97
C ASN A 132 53.62 -9.53 -7.30
N GLU A 133 54.44 -9.65 -8.34
CA GLU A 133 54.12 -9.78 -9.76
C GLU A 133 53.79 -11.23 -10.18
N GLY A 134 53.27 -11.41 -11.40
CA GLY A 134 53.13 -12.72 -12.04
C GLY A 134 52.39 -12.72 -13.39
N ASP A 135 53.07 -12.23 -14.42
CA ASP A 135 53.03 -12.55 -15.86
C ASP A 135 51.77 -13.12 -16.58
N GLY A 136 51.38 -12.42 -17.66
CA GLY A 136 51.71 -12.88 -19.01
C GLY A 136 50.62 -13.50 -19.91
N HIS A 137 49.95 -12.68 -20.73
CA HIS A 137 49.81 -12.96 -22.18
C HIS A 137 49.47 -11.70 -22.99
N LYS A 138 50.32 -11.40 -23.98
CA LYS A 138 50.11 -10.40 -25.03
C LYS A 138 49.44 -11.08 -26.21
N GLU A 139 48.37 -10.50 -26.74
CA GLU A 139 48.11 -10.51 -28.18
C GLU A 139 47.77 -9.10 -28.66
N SER A 140 48.41 -8.76 -29.76
CA SER A 140 48.54 -7.46 -30.38
C SER A 140 47.42 -7.21 -31.39
N GLY A 141 46.78 -6.04 -31.31
CA GLY A 141 45.97 -5.47 -32.38
C GLY A 141 45.89 -3.95 -32.22
N THR A 142 46.58 -3.21 -33.08
CA THR A 142 46.57 -1.74 -33.14
C THR A 142 45.23 -1.25 -33.72
N PRO A 143 44.66 -0.14 -33.23
CA PRO A 143 43.26 0.24 -33.42
C PRO A 143 43.01 1.05 -34.70
N PRO A 144 41.78 1.06 -35.27
CA PRO A 144 41.40 2.07 -36.24
C PRO A 144 41.02 3.38 -35.52
N ASP A 145 41.45 4.51 -36.10
CA ASP A 145 41.24 5.87 -35.60
C ASP A 145 39.78 6.17 -35.22
N PRO A 146 39.53 6.89 -34.10
CA PRO A 146 38.21 7.38 -33.77
C PRO A 146 37.85 8.54 -34.70
N LYS A 147 36.82 8.34 -35.53
CA LYS A 147 36.09 9.45 -36.15
C LYS A 147 35.65 10.42 -35.04
N PRO A 148 35.76 11.75 -35.23
CA PRO A 148 35.36 12.70 -34.22
C PRO A 148 33.84 12.58 -34.02
N SER A 149 33.45 11.97 -32.91
CA SER A 149 32.09 12.08 -32.41
C SER A 149 31.89 13.54 -32.00
N THR A 150 31.12 14.27 -32.78
CA THR A 150 30.43 15.48 -32.34
C THR A 150 29.89 15.26 -30.93
N PRO A 151 30.15 16.15 -29.96
CA PRO A 151 29.54 16.06 -28.65
C PRO A 151 28.03 16.13 -28.88
N LYS A 152 27.31 15.04 -28.59
CA LYS A 152 25.89 15.17 -28.25
C LYS A 152 25.89 15.98 -26.97
N GLU A 153 25.56 17.26 -27.08
CA GLU A 153 25.11 18.06 -25.94
C GLU A 153 24.07 17.23 -25.21
N GLU A 154 24.47 16.72 -24.05
CA GLU A 154 23.57 16.18 -23.04
C GLU A 154 22.68 17.36 -22.64
N LYS A 155 21.53 17.53 -23.32
CA LYS A 155 20.50 18.47 -22.90
C LYS A 155 20.20 18.12 -21.46
N ALA A 156 20.63 18.96 -20.53
CA ALA A 156 20.36 18.79 -19.10
C ALA A 156 18.86 18.54 -18.94
N GLU A 157 18.47 17.33 -18.52
CA GLU A 157 17.08 16.97 -18.37
C GLU A 157 16.47 17.84 -17.26
N LEU A 158 15.48 18.67 -17.62
CA LEU A 158 14.74 19.51 -16.67
C LEU A 158 13.96 18.62 -15.69
N THR A 159 14.51 18.47 -14.49
CA THR A 159 13.99 17.62 -13.41
C THR A 159 14.15 18.31 -12.05
N ASP A 160 13.63 17.67 -11.00
CA ASP A 160 13.68 18.15 -9.61
C ASP A 160 14.85 17.53 -8.79
N GLU A 161 15.83 16.88 -9.43
CA GLU A 161 16.91 16.17 -8.73
C GLU A 161 17.71 17.07 -7.77
N GLY A 162 17.96 18.32 -8.19
CA GLY A 162 18.69 19.32 -7.40
C GLY A 162 17.87 20.05 -6.34
N TRP A 163 16.60 19.68 -6.13
CA TRP A 163 15.73 20.36 -5.17
C TRP A 163 15.79 19.73 -3.77
N ASP A 164 15.49 20.55 -2.76
CA ASP A 164 15.30 20.04 -1.39
C ASP A 164 14.04 19.15 -1.28
N GLU A 165 13.97 18.41 -0.17
CA GLU A 165 12.88 17.44 0.07
C GLU A 165 11.51 18.09 0.17
N GLU A 166 11.42 19.33 0.66
CA GLU A 166 10.14 20.04 0.75
C GLU A 166 9.60 20.38 -0.63
N HIS A 167 10.42 20.88 -1.55
CA HIS A 167 9.99 21.14 -2.91
C HIS A 167 9.55 19.86 -3.63
N LYS A 168 10.29 18.78 -3.43
CA LYS A 168 9.99 17.50 -4.04
C LYS A 168 8.67 16.92 -3.51
N ARG A 169 8.36 17.07 -2.22
CA ARG A 169 7.04 16.73 -1.66
C ARG A 169 5.91 17.56 -2.29
N VAL A 170 6.15 18.83 -2.60
CA VAL A 170 5.18 19.66 -3.32
C VAL A 170 4.95 19.13 -4.74
N VAL A 171 6.00 18.67 -5.45
CA VAL A 171 5.86 17.99 -6.75
C VAL A 171 4.98 16.73 -6.61
N ASP A 172 5.25 15.91 -5.60
CA ASP A 172 4.49 14.68 -5.32
C ASP A 172 3.02 14.98 -4.95
N GLY A 173 2.79 16.03 -4.17
CA GLY A 173 1.46 16.52 -3.80
C GLY A 173 0.67 17.05 -4.99
N ILE A 174 1.29 17.84 -5.87
CA ILE A 174 0.69 18.30 -7.13
C ILE A 174 0.31 17.10 -8.01
N PHE A 175 1.21 16.14 -8.15
CA PHE A 175 0.93 14.92 -8.91
C PHE A 175 -0.33 14.20 -8.41
N LEU A 176 -0.47 14.01 -7.10
CA LEU A 176 -1.64 13.35 -6.53
C LEU A 176 -2.91 14.21 -6.65
N VAL A 177 -2.85 15.48 -6.25
CA VAL A 177 -4.02 16.37 -6.17
C VAL A 177 -4.56 16.76 -7.54
N VAL A 178 -3.68 16.94 -8.52
CA VAL A 178 -4.02 17.47 -9.84
C VAL A 178 -4.08 16.37 -10.90
N GLY A 179 -3.16 15.41 -10.84
CA GLY A 179 -3.07 14.33 -11.83
C GLY A 179 -3.88 13.09 -11.43
N PHE A 180 -3.41 12.37 -10.42
CA PHE A 180 -3.87 11.00 -10.14
C PHE A 180 -5.26 10.93 -9.49
N LEU A 181 -5.49 11.65 -8.39
CA LEU A 181 -6.74 11.54 -7.63
C LEU A 181 -7.97 12.03 -8.40
N PRO A 182 -7.92 13.15 -9.17
CA PRO A 182 -9.05 13.56 -10.00
C PRO A 182 -9.44 12.48 -11.02
N ARG A 183 -8.46 11.88 -11.69
CA ARG A 183 -8.68 10.79 -12.65
C ARG A 183 -9.31 9.56 -11.99
N LEU A 184 -8.86 9.20 -10.79
CA LEU A 184 -9.46 8.12 -10.01
C LEU A 184 -10.90 8.44 -9.61
N MET A 185 -11.18 9.66 -9.14
CA MET A 185 -12.53 10.04 -8.74
C MET A 185 -13.49 10.11 -9.93
N ASP A 186 -13.03 10.58 -11.09
CA ASP A 186 -13.81 10.55 -12.33
C ASP A 186 -14.14 9.11 -12.75
N ALA A 187 -13.15 8.21 -12.75
CA ALA A 187 -13.37 6.80 -13.03
C ALA A 187 -14.39 6.16 -12.06
N ILE A 188 -14.28 6.43 -10.75
CA ILE A 188 -15.24 5.96 -9.73
C ILE A 188 -16.64 6.57 -9.94
N GLY A 189 -16.72 7.82 -10.41
CA GLY A 189 -17.98 8.50 -10.67
C GLY A 189 -18.74 7.93 -11.87
N ASN A 190 -18.00 7.41 -12.85
CA ASN A 190 -18.52 6.90 -14.12
C ASN A 190 -18.66 5.36 -14.18
N SER A 191 -18.43 4.66 -13.07
CA SER A 191 -18.39 3.19 -13.00
C SER A 191 -19.41 2.63 -12.00
N ASP A 192 -19.95 1.44 -12.28
CA ASP A 192 -20.89 0.75 -11.40
C ASP A 192 -20.16 -0.11 -10.34
N ASP A 193 -19.01 -0.67 -10.71
CA ASP A 193 -18.18 -1.47 -9.81
C ASP A 193 -16.66 -1.22 -9.99
N ARG A 194 -15.83 -2.02 -9.31
CA ARG A 194 -14.37 -1.87 -9.33
C ARG A 194 -13.72 -2.41 -10.59
N ASP A 195 -14.33 -3.39 -11.24
CA ASP A 195 -13.78 -3.95 -12.46
C ASP A 195 -13.88 -2.88 -13.57
N ASP A 196 -15.00 -2.14 -13.63
CA ASP A 196 -15.15 -0.98 -14.53
C ASP A 196 -14.14 0.14 -14.25
N VAL A 197 -13.82 0.40 -12.97
CA VAL A 197 -12.77 1.38 -12.63
C VAL A 197 -11.40 0.88 -13.10
N ASP A 198 -11.07 -0.40 -12.87
CA ASP A 198 -9.83 -1.01 -13.36
C ASP A 198 -9.70 -0.89 -14.88
N GLU A 199 -10.82 -0.96 -15.59
CA GLU A 199 -10.87 -0.81 -17.04
C GLU A 199 -10.41 0.57 -17.52
N SER A 200 -10.62 1.62 -16.72
CA SER A 200 -10.12 2.97 -17.01
C SER A 200 -8.59 3.12 -16.86
N PHE A 201 -7.95 2.14 -16.20
CA PHE A 201 -6.52 2.12 -15.91
C PHE A 201 -5.75 1.03 -16.69
N LYS A 202 -6.36 0.38 -17.69
CA LYS A 202 -5.80 -0.79 -18.42
C LYS A 202 -4.42 -0.61 -19.04
N SER A 203 -3.98 0.63 -19.30
CA SER A 203 -2.65 0.85 -19.86
C SER A 203 -1.60 0.38 -18.84
N ARG A 204 -0.56 -0.31 -19.32
CA ARG A 204 0.50 -0.84 -18.44
C ARG A 204 1.07 0.24 -17.53
N HIS A 205 1.27 1.44 -18.08
CA HIS A 205 1.77 2.58 -17.35
C HIS A 205 0.84 3.00 -16.19
N MET A 206 -0.47 3.04 -16.42
CA MET A 206 -1.44 3.37 -15.38
C MET A 206 -1.56 2.29 -14.31
N HIS A 207 -1.47 1.00 -14.67
CA HIS A 207 -1.39 -0.08 -13.69
C HIS A 207 -0.20 0.10 -12.74
N ASP A 208 0.99 0.39 -13.28
CA ASP A 208 2.19 0.59 -12.48
C ASP A 208 2.00 1.77 -11.51
N ILE A 209 1.46 2.90 -11.98
CA ILE A 209 1.13 4.06 -11.14
C ILE A 209 0.15 3.68 -10.02
N VAL A 210 -0.94 2.99 -10.36
CA VAL A 210 -1.95 2.56 -9.39
C VAL A 210 -1.32 1.69 -8.31
N THR A 211 -0.46 0.73 -8.67
CA THR A 211 0.23 -0.10 -7.67
C THR A 211 1.31 0.64 -6.90
N ASP A 212 1.94 1.66 -7.49
CA ASP A 212 2.98 2.44 -6.84
C ASP A 212 2.43 3.40 -5.79
N VAL A 213 1.29 4.05 -6.04
CA VAL A 213 0.71 5.05 -5.12
C VAL A 213 0.38 4.48 -3.74
N ILE A 214 0.08 3.18 -3.63
CA ILE A 214 -0.26 2.54 -2.35
C ILE A 214 0.95 1.97 -1.59
N LYS A 215 2.15 1.98 -2.20
CA LYS A 215 3.36 1.47 -1.54
C LYS A 215 3.74 2.35 -0.36
N LEU A 216 4.29 1.74 0.69
CA LEU A 216 4.67 2.43 1.93
C LEU A 216 5.63 3.59 1.68
N GLU A 217 6.56 3.44 0.74
CA GLU A 217 7.53 4.48 0.33
C GLU A 217 6.92 5.64 -0.44
N ASN A 218 5.73 5.43 -1.01
CA ASN A 218 5.00 6.41 -1.80
C ASN A 218 3.82 6.99 -1.01
N GLN A 219 4.03 7.25 0.27
CA GLN A 219 3.02 7.90 1.11
C GLN A 219 3.43 9.34 1.44
N LEU A 220 2.46 10.26 1.33
CA LEU A 220 2.58 11.63 1.81
C LEU A 220 1.58 11.86 2.96
N PRO A 221 1.94 12.70 3.95
CA PRO A 221 0.97 13.25 4.87
C PRO A 221 -0.22 13.89 4.13
N LEU A 222 -1.44 13.66 4.61
CA LEU A 222 -2.64 14.28 4.04
C LEU A 222 -2.58 15.81 4.13
N LYS A 223 -1.86 16.36 5.11
CA LYS A 223 -1.56 17.78 5.23
C LYS A 223 -0.90 18.32 3.95
N ASP A 224 0.06 17.61 3.36
CA ASP A 224 0.75 18.07 2.16
C ASP A 224 -0.21 18.13 0.97
N LEU A 225 -1.14 17.16 0.87
CA LEU A 225 -2.20 17.15 -0.14
C LEU A 225 -3.22 18.28 0.08
N LEU A 226 -3.62 18.51 1.33
CA LEU A 226 -4.55 19.58 1.71
C LEU A 226 -3.93 20.96 1.45
N ASP A 227 -2.65 21.15 1.76
CA ASP A 227 -1.92 22.40 1.53
C ASP A 227 -1.89 22.74 0.04
N VAL A 228 -1.54 21.77 -0.82
CA VAL A 228 -1.61 21.93 -2.29
C VAL A 228 -3.04 22.26 -2.71
N THR A 229 -4.03 21.48 -2.27
CA THR A 229 -5.46 21.70 -2.59
C THR A 229 -5.92 23.12 -2.25
N GLY A 230 -5.43 23.69 -1.15
CA GLY A 230 -5.82 25.02 -0.69
C GLY A 230 -5.28 26.19 -1.51
N VAL A 231 -4.18 26.01 -2.25
CA VAL A 231 -3.51 27.10 -2.96
C VAL A 231 -3.47 26.93 -4.48
N PHE A 232 -3.68 25.71 -4.98
CA PHE A 232 -3.34 25.36 -6.36
C PHE A 232 -4.09 26.18 -7.42
N GLU A 233 -5.37 26.50 -7.23
CA GLU A 233 -6.13 27.31 -8.20
C GLU A 233 -5.54 28.72 -8.37
N GLY A 234 -5.03 29.32 -7.29
CA GLY A 234 -4.31 30.59 -7.38
C GLY A 234 -2.93 30.43 -8.03
N VAL A 235 -2.24 29.32 -7.73
CA VAL A 235 -0.93 28.99 -8.27
C VAL A 235 -0.96 28.77 -9.78
N ILE A 236 -1.91 27.99 -10.30
CA ILE A 236 -2.03 27.74 -11.74
C ILE A 236 -2.30 29.05 -12.47
N LYS A 237 -3.23 29.88 -11.98
CA LYS A 237 -3.55 31.19 -12.56
C LYS A 237 -2.32 32.11 -12.63
N ALA A 238 -1.52 32.16 -11.58
CA ALA A 238 -0.29 32.95 -11.55
C ALA A 238 0.81 32.37 -12.45
N THR A 239 0.89 31.04 -12.57
CA THR A 239 1.92 30.36 -13.35
C THR A 239 1.65 30.47 -14.85
N VAL A 240 0.44 30.13 -15.30
CA VAL A 240 0.08 30.22 -16.74
C VAL A 240 -0.08 31.66 -17.23
N GLY A 241 -0.08 32.64 -16.32
CA GLY A 241 -0.02 34.05 -16.66
C GLY A 241 1.33 34.52 -17.22
N ARG A 242 2.39 33.70 -17.12
CA ARG A 242 3.71 33.99 -17.69
C ARG A 242 3.73 33.70 -19.19
N GLU A 243 4.46 34.51 -19.95
CA GLU A 243 4.57 34.38 -21.42
C GLU A 243 5.05 32.99 -21.87
N GLU A 244 5.94 32.37 -21.10
CA GLU A 244 6.48 31.02 -21.37
C GLU A 244 5.42 29.90 -21.32
N PHE A 245 4.23 30.16 -20.74
CA PHE A 245 3.11 29.22 -20.65
C PHE A 245 1.87 29.67 -21.41
N LYS A 246 2.03 30.56 -22.40
CA LYS A 246 0.92 31.09 -23.19
C LYS A 246 0.10 29.99 -23.87
N GLU A 247 0.74 28.98 -24.46
CA GLU A 247 0.05 27.84 -25.10
C GLU A 247 -0.78 27.03 -24.09
N VAL A 248 -0.25 26.82 -22.88
CA VAL A 248 -0.98 26.14 -21.79
C VAL A 248 -2.20 26.97 -21.39
N LYS A 249 -2.04 28.29 -21.24
CA LYS A 249 -3.15 29.20 -20.93
C LYS A 249 -4.24 29.17 -22.01
N GLU A 250 -3.86 29.13 -23.29
CA GLU A 250 -4.80 29.07 -24.42
C GLU A 250 -5.56 27.74 -24.47
N SER A 251 -4.97 26.64 -23.97
CA SER A 251 -5.66 25.35 -23.87
C SER A 251 -6.70 25.27 -22.74
N ILE A 252 -6.57 26.09 -21.70
CA ILE A 252 -7.50 26.08 -20.56
C ILE A 252 -8.74 26.90 -20.92
N THR A 253 -9.91 26.24 -20.88
CA THR A 253 -11.19 26.93 -21.10
C THR A 253 -11.66 27.60 -19.81
N GLY A 254 -11.48 28.92 -19.71
CA GLY A 254 -11.89 29.70 -18.53
C GLY A 254 -10.88 29.65 -17.37
N ASP A 255 -11.37 29.70 -16.14
CA ASP A 255 -10.53 29.52 -14.94
C ASP A 255 -10.40 28.01 -14.64
N TYR A 256 -9.18 27.53 -14.45
CA TYR A 256 -8.95 26.15 -14.02
C TYR A 256 -9.56 25.89 -12.63
N LYS A 257 -10.25 24.75 -12.49
CA LYS A 257 -10.87 24.31 -11.23
C LYS A 257 -10.41 22.92 -10.86
N LEU A 258 -10.03 22.74 -9.59
CA LEU A 258 -9.75 21.42 -9.05
C LEU A 258 -11.04 20.59 -8.98
N ALA A 259 -10.91 19.28 -9.11
CA ALA A 259 -12.04 18.34 -8.99
C ALA A 259 -12.64 18.28 -7.58
N PHE A 260 -11.92 18.80 -6.57
CA PHE A 260 -12.33 18.78 -5.17
C PHE A 260 -11.68 19.94 -4.39
N THR A 261 -12.35 20.34 -3.30
CA THR A 261 -11.87 21.34 -2.34
C THR A 261 -11.38 20.67 -1.05
N LYS A 262 -10.74 21.44 -0.16
CA LYS A 262 -10.33 20.99 1.19
C LYS A 262 -11.51 20.38 1.97
N GLU A 263 -12.69 20.98 1.89
CA GLU A 263 -13.89 20.54 2.60
C GLU A 263 -14.40 19.20 2.07
N THR A 264 -14.31 18.99 0.76
CA THR A 264 -14.74 17.75 0.10
C THR A 264 -13.67 16.66 0.06
N PHE A 265 -12.44 16.94 0.49
CA PHE A 265 -11.30 16.02 0.38
C PHE A 265 -11.53 14.69 1.11
N GLY A 266 -12.36 14.69 2.17
CA GLY A 266 -12.78 13.46 2.84
C GLY A 266 -13.51 12.46 1.92
N ASN A 267 -14.22 12.93 0.89
CA ASN A 267 -14.86 12.06 -0.10
C ASN A 267 -13.84 11.44 -1.05
N VAL A 268 -12.77 12.17 -1.38
CA VAL A 268 -11.65 11.68 -2.20
C VAL A 268 -10.94 10.53 -1.49
N ILE A 269 -10.64 10.71 -0.19
CA ILE A 269 -10.04 9.66 0.65
C ILE A 269 -10.97 8.44 0.70
N HIS A 270 -12.28 8.64 0.88
CA HIS A 270 -13.22 7.53 0.93
C HIS A 270 -13.30 6.76 -0.40
N GLY A 271 -13.33 7.45 -1.54
CA GLY A 271 -13.27 6.83 -2.87
C GLY A 271 -11.97 6.05 -3.08
N PHE A 272 -10.83 6.64 -2.68
CA PHE A 272 -9.53 5.97 -2.69
C PHE A 272 -9.56 4.68 -1.86
N CYS A 273 -10.04 4.73 -0.60
CA CYS A 273 -10.13 3.56 0.27
C CYS A 273 -11.04 2.47 -0.31
N TRP A 274 -12.19 2.85 -0.90
CA TRP A 274 -13.10 1.89 -1.53
C TRP A 274 -12.46 1.16 -2.71
N TYR A 275 -11.74 1.89 -3.57
CA TYR A 275 -11.06 1.33 -4.73
C TYR A 275 -9.87 0.46 -4.37
N TYR A 276 -9.07 0.86 -3.37
CA TYR A 276 -7.88 0.11 -2.97
C TYR A 276 -8.16 -1.00 -1.95
N SER A 277 -9.32 -1.03 -1.29
CA SER A 277 -9.63 -2.03 -0.26
C SER A 277 -9.39 -3.47 -0.77
N PRO A 278 -8.80 -4.38 0.03
CA PRO A 278 -8.82 -5.80 -0.31
C PRO A 278 -10.23 -6.41 -0.17
N PHE A 279 -11.17 -5.71 0.49
CA PHE A 279 -12.51 -6.20 0.79
C PHE A 279 -13.58 -5.40 0.06
N PHE A 280 -14.57 -6.09 -0.52
CA PHE A 280 -15.76 -5.44 -1.03
C PHE A 280 -16.55 -4.82 0.10
N SER A 281 -17.03 -3.60 -0.15
CA SER A 281 -18.03 -2.94 0.65
C SER A 281 -19.13 -2.38 -0.25
N LYS A 282 -20.34 -2.32 0.30
CA LYS A 282 -21.37 -1.47 -0.28
C LYS A 282 -20.89 -0.02 -0.18
N LYS A 283 -21.12 0.77 -1.24
CA LYS A 283 -20.79 2.21 -1.27
C LYS A 283 -21.46 2.87 -0.07
N ALA A 284 -20.66 3.25 0.94
CA ALA A 284 -21.20 3.84 2.15
C ALA A 284 -21.75 5.24 1.85
N PRO A 285 -22.88 5.65 2.45
CA PRO A 285 -23.51 6.93 2.13
C PRO A 285 -22.69 8.13 2.64
N ASP A 286 -21.93 7.98 3.73
CA ASP A 286 -21.15 9.05 4.35
C ASP A 286 -19.67 8.68 4.52
N SER A 287 -18.78 9.62 4.20
CA SER A 287 -17.33 9.44 4.38
C SER A 287 -16.95 9.51 5.87
N PRO A 288 -16.23 8.51 6.41
CA PRO A 288 -15.68 8.56 7.77
C PRO A 288 -14.52 9.57 7.90
N PHE A 289 -14.08 10.17 6.79
CA PHE A 289 -13.01 11.16 6.73
C PHE A 289 -13.55 12.59 6.59
N LYS A 290 -14.84 12.80 6.86
CA LYS A 290 -15.45 14.13 6.92
C LYS A 290 -14.76 14.95 8.00
N GLY A 291 -14.22 16.11 7.64
CA GLY A 291 -13.51 16.99 8.58
C GLY A 291 -11.98 16.79 8.63
N VAL A 292 -11.39 15.96 7.75
CA VAL A 292 -9.93 15.79 7.66
C VAL A 292 -9.17 17.13 7.53
N ALA A 293 -9.76 18.11 6.86
CA ALA A 293 -9.16 19.44 6.68
C ALA A 293 -9.05 20.24 7.99
N THR A 294 -9.84 19.90 9.01
CA THR A 294 -9.89 20.62 10.30
C THR A 294 -9.26 19.82 11.44
N ASP A 295 -8.93 18.55 11.23
CA ASP A 295 -8.35 17.66 12.25
C ASP A 295 -6.86 17.45 11.97
N ALA A 296 -6.00 18.11 12.76
CA ALA A 296 -4.55 18.02 12.63
C ALA A 296 -4.01 16.59 12.82
N THR A 297 -4.69 15.76 13.62
CA THR A 297 -4.27 14.36 13.85
C THR A 297 -4.57 13.49 12.63
N MET A 298 -5.70 13.73 11.96
CA MET A 298 -6.04 13.08 10.70
C MET A 298 -5.19 13.61 9.55
N ALA A 299 -4.90 14.91 9.51
CA ALA A 299 -4.03 15.51 8.49
C ALA A 299 -2.59 14.97 8.54
N ALA A 300 -2.12 14.49 9.70
CA ALA A 300 -0.82 13.84 9.84
C ALA A 300 -0.77 12.38 9.33
N ARG A 301 -1.93 11.78 9.00
CA ARG A 301 -2.00 10.43 8.42
C ARG A 301 -1.66 10.44 6.94
N THR A 302 -1.54 9.26 6.35
CA THR A 302 -1.34 9.04 4.91
C THR A 302 -2.56 8.37 4.27
N LEU A 303 -2.59 8.24 2.94
CA LEU A 303 -3.62 7.49 2.24
C LEU A 303 -3.63 6.00 2.64
N LEU A 304 -2.46 5.39 2.82
CA LEU A 304 -2.33 4.02 3.35
C LEU A 304 -2.86 3.89 4.78
N ASP A 305 -2.65 4.88 5.65
CA ASP A 305 -3.24 4.88 7.00
C ASP A 305 -4.77 4.95 6.95
N CYS A 306 -5.33 5.77 6.05
CA CYS A 306 -6.78 5.84 5.83
C CYS A 306 -7.33 4.52 5.28
N LEU A 307 -6.62 3.87 4.36
CA LEU A 307 -6.99 2.56 3.85
C LEU A 307 -7.00 1.53 4.99
N HIS A 308 -5.93 1.46 5.77
CA HIS A 308 -5.85 0.58 6.94
C HIS A 308 -7.03 0.80 7.89
N GLN A 309 -7.29 2.04 8.29
CA GLN A 309 -8.43 2.40 9.16
C GLN A 309 -9.77 1.93 8.58
N SER A 310 -9.96 1.99 7.25
CA SER A 310 -11.21 1.54 6.61
C SER A 310 -11.39 0.02 6.65
N THR A 311 -10.29 -0.73 6.68
CA THR A 311 -10.28 -2.21 6.66
C THR A 311 -10.31 -2.84 8.06
N VAL A 312 -9.92 -2.10 9.10
CA VAL A 312 -9.92 -2.61 10.47
C VAL A 312 -11.36 -2.73 11.00
N PRO A 313 -11.71 -3.81 11.72
CA PRO A 313 -13.03 -3.93 12.37
C PRO A 313 -13.32 -2.77 13.33
N VAL A 314 -14.59 -2.37 13.45
CA VAL A 314 -14.98 -1.41 14.50
C VAL A 314 -14.85 -2.14 15.83
N THR A 315 -13.87 -1.76 16.64
CA THR A 315 -13.72 -2.35 17.98
C THR A 315 -14.87 -1.86 18.86
N GLY A 316 -15.86 -2.72 19.10
CA GLY A 316 -16.70 -2.58 20.30
C GLY A 316 -15.82 -2.75 21.54
N ARG A 317 -16.11 -2.01 22.62
CA ARG A 317 -15.50 -2.25 23.95
C ARG A 317 -15.68 -3.71 24.32
N SER A 318 -14.66 -4.51 24.04
CA SER A 318 -14.58 -5.92 24.42
C SER A 318 -13.54 -5.99 25.51
N ALA A 319 -13.83 -6.75 26.57
CA ALA A 319 -12.95 -6.92 27.70
C ALA A 319 -11.56 -7.41 27.27
N PRO A 320 -10.50 -7.17 28.07
CA PRO A 320 -9.22 -7.83 27.86
C PRO A 320 -9.43 -9.34 28.03
N GLU A 321 -9.46 -10.07 26.92
CA GLU A 321 -9.72 -11.50 26.91
C GLU A 321 -8.42 -12.27 26.61
N THR A 322 -8.16 -13.30 27.42
CA THR A 322 -7.01 -14.19 27.31
C THR A 322 -7.29 -15.31 26.30
N GLY A 323 -6.46 -15.45 25.29
CA GLY A 323 -6.56 -16.50 24.26
C GLY A 323 -5.30 -16.59 23.41
N GLY A 324 -4.99 -17.79 22.90
CA GLY A 324 -3.90 -18.00 21.94
C GLY A 324 -4.41 -18.00 20.50
N PRO A 325 -3.50 -17.96 19.49
CA PRO A 325 -3.90 -18.09 18.09
C PRO A 325 -4.55 -19.46 17.84
N SER A 326 -5.75 -19.46 17.24
CA SER A 326 -6.45 -20.68 16.82
C SER A 326 -6.39 -20.81 15.30
N ARG A 327 -6.19 -22.03 14.80
CA ARG A 327 -6.16 -22.30 13.35
C ARG A 327 -7.52 -22.72 12.82
N LEU A 328 -7.88 -22.19 11.65
CA LEU A 328 -9.12 -22.55 10.97
C LEU A 328 -8.92 -23.79 10.07
N PRO A 329 -9.83 -24.78 10.08
CA PRO A 329 -9.80 -25.88 9.11
C PRO A 329 -9.96 -25.39 7.66
N ALA A 330 -9.49 -26.20 6.69
CA ALA A 330 -9.61 -25.87 5.27
C ALA A 330 -11.07 -25.75 4.81
N ALA A 331 -11.35 -24.98 3.76
CA ALA A 331 -12.70 -24.66 3.30
C ALA A 331 -13.53 -25.93 3.02
N ARG A 332 -12.91 -26.97 2.45
CA ARG A 332 -13.57 -28.26 2.20
C ARG A 332 -13.87 -29.03 3.48
N GLU A 333 -13.04 -28.93 4.51
CA GLU A 333 -13.26 -29.56 5.81
C GLU A 333 -14.39 -28.86 6.57
N LEU A 334 -14.42 -27.53 6.56
CA LEU A 334 -15.54 -26.74 7.08
C LEU A 334 -16.85 -27.15 6.42
N ARG A 335 -16.86 -27.28 5.08
CA ARG A 335 -18.05 -27.76 4.36
C ARG A 335 -18.44 -29.19 4.77
N ARG A 336 -17.47 -30.07 5.01
CA ARG A 336 -17.71 -31.47 5.46
C ARG A 336 -18.31 -31.54 6.86
N SER A 337 -17.94 -30.62 7.76
CA SER A 337 -18.52 -30.53 9.10
C SER A 337 -19.88 -29.84 9.14
N GLY A 338 -20.37 -29.32 8.01
CA GLY A 338 -21.67 -28.65 7.88
C GLY A 338 -21.61 -27.14 8.10
N VAL A 339 -20.41 -26.55 8.23
CA VAL A 339 -20.23 -25.11 8.28
C VAL A 339 -20.43 -24.53 6.88
N ARG A 340 -21.36 -23.58 6.75
CA ARG A 340 -21.58 -22.82 5.51
C ARG A 340 -20.70 -21.59 5.50
N LEU A 341 -20.00 -21.34 4.40
CA LEU A 341 -19.24 -20.11 4.21
C LEU A 341 -20.13 -19.06 3.56
N GLN A 342 -20.04 -17.81 3.99
CA GLN A 342 -20.80 -16.70 3.44
C GLN A 342 -19.95 -15.44 3.38
N ALA A 343 -20.06 -14.69 2.28
CA ALA A 343 -19.41 -13.40 2.12
C ALA A 343 -20.08 -12.29 2.96
N SER A 344 -19.26 -11.42 3.54
CA SER A 344 -19.64 -10.16 4.18
C SER A 344 -19.11 -8.99 3.35
N GLU A 345 -19.95 -7.98 3.12
CA GLU A 345 -19.63 -6.78 2.32
C GLU A 345 -19.57 -5.53 3.20
N ASN A 346 -18.98 -5.65 4.39
CA ASN A 346 -18.76 -4.54 5.31
C ASN A 346 -17.42 -3.82 5.06
N GLY A 347 -16.58 -4.32 4.12
CA GLY A 347 -15.27 -3.75 3.79
C GLY A 347 -14.19 -3.97 4.84
N ARG A 348 -14.41 -4.82 5.85
CA ARG A 348 -13.53 -4.94 7.02
C ARG A 348 -13.01 -6.36 7.18
N ALA A 349 -11.84 -6.51 7.80
CA ALA A 349 -11.23 -7.78 8.22
C ALA A 349 -11.97 -8.39 9.42
N GLU A 350 -13.29 -8.53 9.31
CA GLU A 350 -14.19 -8.99 10.35
C GLU A 350 -14.75 -10.37 9.99
N VAL A 351 -14.60 -11.30 10.93
CA VAL A 351 -15.08 -12.68 10.81
C VAL A 351 -16.16 -12.88 11.85
N GLU A 352 -17.23 -13.61 11.52
CA GLU A 352 -18.33 -13.87 12.44
C GLU A 352 -18.84 -15.30 12.28
N PHE A 353 -18.92 -16.07 13.36
CA PHE A 353 -19.54 -17.40 13.33
C PHE A 353 -20.92 -17.41 13.99
N LYS A 354 -21.95 -17.63 13.16
CA LYS A 354 -23.36 -17.73 13.59
C LYS A 354 -23.71 -19.17 13.91
N GLU A 355 -23.50 -19.59 15.15
CA GLU A 355 -23.71 -20.96 15.62
C GLU A 355 -25.09 -21.53 15.28
N GLN A 356 -26.16 -20.75 15.43
CA GLN A 356 -27.54 -21.18 15.18
C GLN A 356 -27.75 -21.61 13.72
N SER A 357 -27.11 -20.89 12.80
CA SER A 357 -27.19 -21.16 11.38
C SER A 357 -26.01 -22.00 10.88
N THR A 358 -25.04 -22.33 11.73
CA THR A 358 -23.75 -22.93 11.35
C THR A 358 -23.10 -22.24 10.15
N THR A 359 -23.08 -20.91 10.16
CA THR A 359 -22.57 -20.09 9.05
C THR A 359 -21.38 -19.26 9.52
N LEU A 360 -20.27 -19.34 8.79
CA LEU A 360 -19.07 -18.52 8.97
C LEU A 360 -19.09 -17.39 7.94
N GLY A 361 -19.29 -16.17 8.42
CA GLY A 361 -19.16 -14.93 7.66
C GLY A 361 -17.69 -14.56 7.49
N LEU A 362 -17.26 -14.39 6.24
CA LEU A 362 -15.91 -13.97 5.87
C LEU A 362 -15.98 -12.70 5.01
N PRO A 363 -15.05 -11.75 5.17
CA PRO A 363 -14.90 -10.61 4.29
C PRO A 363 -14.86 -11.04 2.82
N ALA A 364 -15.63 -10.39 1.97
CA ALA A 364 -15.60 -10.62 0.53
C ALA A 364 -14.29 -10.06 -0.05
N LEU A 365 -13.33 -10.92 -0.35
CA LEU A 365 -12.03 -10.58 -0.92
C LEU A 365 -12.16 -10.19 -2.40
N ALA A 366 -11.64 -9.01 -2.73
CA ALA A 366 -11.47 -8.52 -4.10
C ALA A 366 -10.18 -9.08 -4.70
N TYR A 367 -10.32 -10.04 -5.59
CA TYR A 367 -9.23 -10.57 -6.39
C TYR A 367 -9.09 -9.72 -7.67
N ASP A 368 -8.17 -8.76 -7.61
CA ASP A 368 -7.80 -7.88 -8.72
C ASP A 368 -6.27 -7.79 -8.84
N PHE A 369 -5.78 -6.99 -9.79
CA PHE A 369 -4.34 -6.83 -10.02
C PHE A 369 -3.61 -6.09 -8.88
N LYS A 370 -4.35 -5.38 -8.02
CA LYS A 370 -3.82 -4.55 -6.94
C LYS A 370 -3.69 -5.33 -5.63
N LEU A 371 -4.50 -6.37 -5.44
CA LEU A 371 -4.64 -7.12 -4.18
C LEU A 371 -3.29 -7.50 -3.56
N ALA A 372 -2.36 -8.03 -4.36
CA ALA A 372 -1.04 -8.45 -3.88
C ALA A 372 -0.29 -7.29 -3.21
N THR A 373 -0.19 -6.17 -3.92
CA THR A 373 0.53 -4.98 -3.48
C THR A 373 -0.15 -4.32 -2.29
N VAL A 374 -1.48 -4.18 -2.34
CA VAL A 374 -2.26 -3.62 -1.23
C VAL A 374 -2.09 -4.45 0.04
N ALA A 375 -2.32 -5.76 -0.05
CA ALA A 375 -2.28 -6.64 1.11
C ALA A 375 -0.91 -6.59 1.79
N ARG A 376 0.18 -6.68 1.02
CA ARG A 376 1.55 -6.64 1.57
C ARG A 376 1.86 -5.31 2.25
N ASN A 377 1.47 -4.19 1.66
CA ASN A 377 1.69 -2.88 2.28
C ASN A 377 0.85 -2.69 3.55
N LEU A 378 -0.36 -3.25 3.62
CA LEU A 378 -1.15 -3.29 4.86
C LEU A 378 -0.53 -4.21 5.94
N LEU A 379 -0.01 -5.37 5.56
CA LEU A 379 0.70 -6.30 6.48
C LEU A 379 1.94 -5.64 7.07
N VAL A 380 2.76 -4.99 6.23
CA VAL A 380 3.92 -4.22 6.67
C VAL A 380 3.51 -3.07 7.59
N ARG A 381 2.41 -2.37 7.26
CA ARG A 381 1.88 -1.29 8.09
C ARG A 381 1.46 -1.77 9.48
N GLU A 382 0.96 -3.00 9.61
CA GLU A 382 0.59 -3.62 10.90
C GLU A 382 1.79 -4.26 11.65
N TYR A 383 2.98 -4.31 11.06
CA TYR A 383 4.08 -5.15 11.55
C TYR A 383 4.48 -4.88 13.00
N GLU A 384 4.53 -3.62 13.42
CA GLU A 384 4.87 -3.21 14.80
C GLU A 384 3.62 -2.91 15.66
N GLU A 385 2.42 -3.14 15.15
CA GLU A 385 1.20 -2.89 15.90
C GLU A 385 0.86 -4.04 16.86
N GLN A 386 0.24 -3.70 17.98
CA GLN A 386 -0.27 -4.69 18.93
C GLN A 386 -1.47 -5.47 18.37
N SER A 387 -2.30 -4.79 17.58
CA SER A 387 -3.47 -5.39 16.93
C SER A 387 -3.22 -5.47 15.43
N LYS A 388 -3.34 -6.67 14.86
CA LYS A 388 -3.00 -6.93 13.45
C LYS A 388 -4.13 -7.66 12.71
N PRO A 389 -5.33 -7.06 12.62
CA PRO A 389 -6.51 -7.72 12.06
C PRO A 389 -6.35 -8.09 10.58
N VAL A 390 -5.70 -7.25 9.76
CA VAL A 390 -5.50 -7.54 8.33
C VAL A 390 -4.47 -8.66 8.16
N THR A 391 -3.38 -8.63 8.93
CA THR A 391 -2.36 -9.68 8.94
C THR A 391 -2.97 -11.01 9.39
N ARG A 392 -3.77 -11.01 10.47
CA ARG A 392 -4.45 -12.24 10.93
C ARG A 392 -5.45 -12.74 9.89
N TYR A 393 -6.17 -11.86 9.21
CA TYR A 393 -7.07 -12.25 8.13
C TYR A 393 -6.33 -13.00 7.02
N PHE A 394 -5.21 -12.49 6.53
CA PHE A 394 -4.46 -13.17 5.46
C PHE A 394 -3.83 -14.49 5.91
N GLN A 395 -3.44 -14.61 7.18
CA GLN A 395 -3.05 -15.89 7.77
C GLN A 395 -4.20 -16.89 7.84
N MET A 396 -5.38 -16.44 8.27
CA MET A 396 -6.59 -17.27 8.26
C MET A 396 -6.96 -17.69 6.82
N MET A 397 -6.80 -16.79 5.85
CA MET A 397 -6.99 -17.11 4.42
C MET A 397 -5.97 -18.15 3.92
N ASN A 398 -4.74 -18.10 4.41
CA ASN A 398 -3.74 -19.14 4.14
C ASN A 398 -4.12 -20.50 4.76
N GLU A 399 -4.71 -20.50 5.96
CA GLU A 399 -5.18 -21.69 6.67
C GLU A 399 -6.41 -22.33 5.98
N ILE A 400 -7.38 -21.53 5.56
CA ILE A 400 -8.61 -22.02 4.94
C ILE A 400 -8.40 -22.53 3.49
N VAL A 401 -7.32 -22.11 2.83
CA VAL A 401 -7.00 -22.51 1.46
C VAL A 401 -5.79 -23.45 1.45
N GLU A 402 -6.02 -24.76 1.48
CA GLU A 402 -4.98 -25.77 1.33
C GLU A 402 -4.63 -26.01 -0.14
N ASP A 403 -5.64 -26.02 -1.02
CA ASP A 403 -5.48 -26.24 -2.45
C ASP A 403 -6.45 -25.39 -3.31
N ALA A 404 -6.32 -25.48 -4.64
CA ALA A 404 -7.22 -24.81 -5.58
C ALA A 404 -8.69 -25.28 -5.48
N ALA A 405 -8.98 -26.44 -4.87
CA ALA A 405 -10.34 -26.88 -4.62
C ALA A 405 -11.00 -26.11 -3.48
N ASP A 406 -10.25 -25.69 -2.47
CA ASP A 406 -10.75 -24.78 -1.43
C ASP A 406 -11.11 -23.41 -1.99
N VAL A 407 -10.27 -22.86 -2.89
CA VAL A 407 -10.60 -21.62 -3.61
C VAL A 407 -11.94 -21.74 -4.34
N ARG A 408 -12.22 -22.89 -4.98
CA ARG A 408 -13.52 -23.11 -5.65
C ARG A 408 -14.68 -23.10 -4.65
N VAL A 409 -14.48 -23.53 -3.41
CA VAL A 409 -15.50 -23.42 -2.36
C VAL A 409 -15.72 -21.96 -2.00
N LEU A 410 -14.65 -21.19 -1.78
CA LEU A 410 -14.73 -19.77 -1.43
C LEU A 410 -15.39 -18.92 -2.53
N ARG A 411 -15.07 -19.17 -3.81
CA ARG A 411 -15.72 -18.50 -4.94
C ARG A 411 -17.22 -18.77 -4.99
N ARG A 412 -17.65 -20.02 -4.79
CA ARG A 412 -19.09 -20.35 -4.75
C ARG A 412 -19.82 -19.70 -3.57
N ALA A 413 -19.12 -19.45 -2.47
CA ALA A 413 -19.64 -18.73 -1.31
C ALA A 413 -19.61 -17.19 -1.47
N GLY A 414 -19.06 -16.68 -2.59
CA GLY A 414 -18.85 -15.26 -2.84
C GLY A 414 -17.76 -14.62 -1.98
N VAL A 415 -16.97 -15.42 -1.24
CA VAL A 415 -15.91 -14.94 -0.34
C VAL A 415 -14.69 -14.46 -1.13
N VAL A 416 -14.44 -15.03 -2.29
CA VAL A 416 -13.44 -14.51 -3.25
C VAL A 416 -14.18 -14.15 -4.53
N ARG A 417 -14.06 -12.90 -4.99
CA ARG A 417 -14.67 -12.40 -6.22
C ARG A 417 -13.66 -11.62 -7.06
N GLY A 418 -13.98 -11.36 -8.31
CA GLY A 418 -13.09 -10.68 -9.25
C GLY A 418 -12.14 -11.65 -9.96
N GLY A 419 -11.69 -11.20 -11.14
CA GLY A 419 -10.74 -11.88 -12.01
C GLY A 419 -11.28 -13.10 -12.78
N SER A 420 -11.04 -13.13 -14.09
CA SER A 420 -11.28 -14.31 -14.95
C SER A 420 -10.29 -15.46 -14.69
N ARG A 421 -9.27 -15.22 -13.86
CA ARG A 421 -8.17 -16.13 -13.57
C ARG A 421 -8.61 -17.40 -12.85
N GLY A 422 -7.85 -18.47 -13.04
CA GLY A 422 -8.15 -19.80 -12.51
C GLY A 422 -8.03 -19.88 -10.99
N ALA A 423 -8.67 -20.88 -10.38
CA ALA A 423 -8.58 -21.13 -8.94
C ALA A 423 -7.13 -21.36 -8.45
N GLN A 424 -6.25 -21.85 -9.33
CA GLN A 424 -4.83 -22.06 -9.05
C GLN A 424 -4.08 -20.74 -8.83
N GLU A 425 -4.34 -19.73 -9.65
CA GLU A 425 -3.68 -18.43 -9.55
C GLU A 425 -4.09 -17.68 -8.28
N VAL A 426 -5.35 -17.82 -7.86
CA VAL A 426 -5.83 -17.29 -6.57
C VAL A 426 -5.14 -18.00 -5.41
N TYR A 427 -5.01 -19.33 -5.48
CA TYR A 427 -4.30 -20.11 -4.48
C TYR A 427 -2.86 -19.62 -4.31
N GLU A 428 -2.11 -19.52 -5.42
CA GLU A 428 -0.72 -19.04 -5.42
C GLU A 428 -0.62 -17.61 -4.89
N LEU A 429 -1.54 -16.73 -5.27
CA LEU A 429 -1.56 -15.36 -4.75
C LEU A 429 -1.74 -15.33 -3.23
N ILE A 430 -2.67 -16.09 -2.68
CA ILE A 430 -2.90 -16.15 -1.22
C ILE A 430 -1.63 -16.62 -0.50
N LYS A 431 -0.97 -17.66 -1.02
CA LYS A 431 0.31 -18.14 -0.46
C LYS A 431 1.41 -17.08 -0.54
N ASN A 432 1.48 -16.36 -1.65
CA ASN A 432 2.48 -15.31 -1.88
C ASN A 432 2.23 -14.04 -1.05
N ILE A 433 1.00 -13.78 -0.60
CA ILE A 433 0.70 -12.69 0.34
C ILE A 433 1.09 -13.11 1.76
N ASP A 434 0.72 -14.32 2.19
CA ASP A 434 1.00 -14.82 3.54
C ASP A 434 2.50 -15.01 3.83
N GLY A 435 3.32 -15.26 2.79
CA GLY A 435 4.78 -15.31 2.92
C GLY A 435 5.40 -14.06 3.56
N HIS A 436 4.66 -12.95 3.66
CA HIS A 436 5.08 -11.68 4.26
C HIS A 436 4.39 -11.37 5.60
N ALA A 437 3.53 -12.25 6.10
CA ALA A 437 2.81 -12.04 7.36
C ALA A 437 3.69 -12.38 8.57
N THR A 438 3.60 -11.61 9.66
CA THR A 438 4.28 -11.95 10.92
C THR A 438 3.61 -13.15 11.58
N TYR A 439 4.26 -14.31 11.63
CA TYR A 439 3.68 -15.54 12.19
C TYR A 439 4.14 -15.85 13.64
N PRO A 440 3.22 -16.26 14.55
CA PRO A 440 1.76 -16.17 14.44
C PRO A 440 1.30 -14.72 14.69
N SER A 441 0.35 -14.25 13.88
CA SER A 441 -0.38 -13.02 14.19
C SER A 441 -1.53 -13.36 15.14
N VAL A 442 -1.88 -12.42 16.01
CA VAL A 442 -2.97 -12.57 16.98
C VAL A 442 -3.90 -11.38 16.85
N PHE A 443 -5.18 -11.67 16.68
CA PHE A 443 -6.24 -10.67 16.75
C PHE A 443 -7.45 -11.32 17.44
N MET A 444 -7.56 -11.06 18.75
CA MET A 444 -8.47 -11.77 19.66
C MET A 444 -9.92 -11.86 19.17
N ALA A 445 -10.46 -10.79 18.59
CA ALA A 445 -11.82 -10.80 18.07
C ALA A 445 -12.00 -11.87 16.96
N MET A 446 -11.03 -12.00 16.05
CA MET A 446 -11.06 -13.01 15.00
C MET A 446 -10.71 -14.41 15.54
N ASP A 447 -9.68 -14.52 16.38
CA ASP A 447 -9.25 -15.82 16.94
C ASP A 447 -10.36 -16.48 17.77
N ARG A 448 -11.19 -15.68 18.45
CA ARG A 448 -12.38 -16.16 19.15
C ARG A 448 -13.41 -16.78 18.21
N GLU A 449 -13.69 -16.13 17.08
CA GLU A 449 -14.62 -16.67 16.08
C GLU A 449 -14.07 -17.94 15.42
N ILE A 450 -12.76 -17.95 15.12
CA ILE A 450 -12.07 -19.15 14.63
C ILE A 450 -12.16 -20.30 15.64
N GLU A 451 -12.00 -20.02 16.93
CA GLU A 451 -12.10 -21.02 17.97
C GLU A 451 -13.50 -21.65 18.06
N LYS A 452 -14.56 -20.83 17.97
CA LYS A 452 -15.94 -21.35 17.93
C LYS A 452 -16.16 -22.28 16.73
N VAL A 453 -15.65 -21.89 15.56
CA VAL A 453 -15.74 -22.73 14.34
C VAL A 453 -15.00 -24.04 14.53
N ARG A 454 -13.78 -24.00 15.07
CA ARG A 454 -12.95 -25.17 15.35
C ARG A 454 -13.65 -26.14 16.29
N GLN A 455 -14.19 -25.65 17.40
CA GLN A 455 -14.94 -26.47 18.36
C GLN A 455 -16.17 -27.12 17.71
N HIS A 456 -16.90 -26.37 16.88
CA HIS A 456 -18.03 -26.92 16.12
C HIS A 456 -17.59 -28.03 15.17
N HIS A 457 -16.53 -27.77 14.39
CA HIS A 457 -15.94 -28.72 13.46
C HIS A 457 -15.52 -30.01 14.17
N ASP A 458 -14.77 -29.90 15.25
CA ASP A 458 -14.23 -31.06 15.99
C ASP A 458 -15.33 -31.88 16.64
N LYS A 459 -16.35 -31.21 17.22
CA LYS A 459 -17.54 -31.90 17.75
C LYS A 459 -18.28 -32.66 16.66
N ARG A 460 -18.45 -32.06 15.48
CA ARG A 460 -19.12 -32.69 14.33
C ARG A 460 -18.32 -33.88 13.80
N MET A 461 -17.02 -33.73 13.62
CA MET A 461 -16.16 -34.81 13.15
C MET A 461 -16.09 -35.96 14.15
N LYS A 462 -15.95 -35.67 15.44
CA LYS A 462 -16.01 -36.69 16.50
C LYS A 462 -17.33 -37.47 16.47
N ASN A 463 -18.46 -36.77 16.37
CA ASN A 463 -19.78 -37.41 16.28
C ASN A 463 -19.93 -38.25 15.00
N PHE A 464 -19.39 -37.78 13.87
CA PHE A 464 -19.36 -38.53 12.62
C PHE A 464 -18.58 -39.85 12.79
N PHE A 465 -17.37 -39.80 13.34
CA PHE A 465 -16.55 -40.99 13.57
C PHE A 465 -17.22 -41.97 14.57
N VAL A 466 -17.81 -41.47 15.66
CA VAL A 466 -18.53 -42.31 16.63
C VAL A 466 -19.73 -43.01 15.98
N ARG A 467 -20.51 -42.30 15.16
CA ARG A 467 -21.68 -42.87 14.48
C ARG A 467 -21.33 -43.88 13.39
N HIS A 468 -20.20 -43.72 12.73
CA HIS A 468 -19.77 -44.60 11.62
C HIS A 468 -18.77 -45.68 12.06
N ARG A 469 -18.38 -45.73 13.34
CA ARG A 469 -17.54 -46.79 13.93
C ARG A 469 -18.04 -48.22 13.69
N PRO A 470 -19.35 -48.54 13.72
CA PRO A 470 -19.82 -49.90 13.44
C PRO A 470 -19.59 -50.34 11.97
N GLY A 471 -19.56 -49.41 11.02
CA GLY A 471 -19.42 -49.71 9.58
C GLY A 471 -17.96 -49.84 9.11
N VAL A 472 -17.04 -49.06 9.68
CA VAL A 472 -15.62 -49.07 9.27
C VAL A 472 -14.88 -50.33 9.77
N LEU A 473 -15.31 -50.93 10.89
CA LEU A 473 -14.78 -52.22 11.35
C LEU A 473 -15.32 -53.42 10.56
N TRP A 474 -16.53 -53.30 9.98
CA TRP A 474 -17.10 -54.35 9.13
C TRP A 474 -16.58 -54.30 7.69
N ALA A 475 -16.34 -53.12 7.11
CA ALA A 475 -15.80 -52.99 5.76
C ALA A 475 -14.36 -53.55 5.63
N SER A 476 -13.53 -53.41 6.67
CA SER A 476 -12.18 -53.99 6.70
C SER A 476 -12.19 -55.51 6.93
N SER A 477 -13.20 -56.02 7.66
CA SER A 477 -13.37 -57.46 7.90
C SER A 477 -13.88 -58.21 6.67
N VAL A 478 -14.79 -57.62 5.89
CA VAL A 478 -15.27 -58.24 4.63
C VAL A 478 -14.18 -58.24 3.54
N ALA A 479 -13.34 -57.20 3.48
CA ALA A 479 -12.18 -57.17 2.58
C ALA A 479 -11.11 -58.20 2.97
N ALA A 480 -10.81 -58.35 4.26
CA ALA A 480 -9.84 -59.35 4.74
C ALA A 480 -10.33 -60.80 4.52
N ILE A 481 -11.62 -61.07 4.75
CA ILE A 481 -12.21 -62.40 4.50
C ILE A 481 -12.22 -62.73 3.00
N SER A 482 -12.44 -61.74 2.13
CA SER A 482 -12.42 -61.94 0.67
C SER A 482 -11.03 -62.31 0.15
N VAL A 483 -9.96 -61.71 0.69
CA VAL A 483 -8.58 -62.04 0.29
C VAL A 483 -8.17 -63.43 0.77
N VAL A 484 -8.55 -63.82 1.99
CA VAL A 484 -8.27 -65.18 2.51
C VAL A 484 -9.02 -66.26 1.71
N ALA A 485 -10.28 -66.02 1.35
CA ALA A 485 -11.05 -66.95 0.53
C ALA A 485 -10.46 -67.12 -0.89
N ILE A 486 -9.98 -66.03 -1.50
CA ILE A 486 -9.34 -66.07 -2.83
C ILE A 486 -7.99 -66.82 -2.78
N VAL A 487 -7.20 -66.63 -1.71
CA VAL A 487 -5.92 -67.34 -1.53
C VAL A 487 -6.14 -68.83 -1.22
N ALA A 488 -7.13 -69.17 -0.39
CA ALA A 488 -7.48 -70.55 -0.08
C ALA A 488 -8.04 -71.31 -1.30
N ALA A 489 -8.84 -70.65 -2.15
CA ALA A 489 -9.36 -71.25 -3.38
C ALA A 489 -8.25 -71.49 -4.44
N ARG A 490 -7.21 -70.65 -4.48
CA ARG A 490 -6.04 -70.86 -5.35
C ARG A 490 -5.13 -72.00 -4.89
N LYS A 491 -4.94 -72.19 -3.59
CA LYS A 491 -4.10 -73.27 -3.03
C LYS A 491 -4.68 -74.68 -3.24
N LYS A 492 -5.98 -74.80 -3.47
CA LYS A 492 -6.67 -76.09 -3.67
C LYS A 492 -6.76 -76.55 -5.15
N ARG A 493 -6.20 -75.77 -6.09
CA ARG A 493 -6.17 -76.05 -7.53
C ARG A 493 -4.75 -76.23 -8.11
N GLY A 494 -3.74 -76.37 -7.25
CA GLY A 494 -2.34 -76.62 -7.63
C GLY A 494 -1.93 -78.05 -7.32
#